data_AF-A0A7S3MAE9-F1
#
_entry.id   AF-A0A7S3MAE9-F1
#
_cell.length_a   1.000
_cell.length_b   1.000
_cell.length_c   1.000
_cell.angle_alpha   90.00
_cell.angle_beta   90.00
_cell.angle_gamma   90.00
#
_symmetry.space_group_name_H-M   'P 1'
#
loop_
_entity.id
_entity.type
_entity.pdbx_description
1 polymer ?
#
loop_
_entity_poly.entity_id
_entity_poly.type
_entity_poly.pdbx_seq_one_letter_code
_entity_poly.pdbx_strand_id
1 'polypeptide(L)'
;SKRKDIDKLPDIEKIDCITVSLAPFKTFLDELLLRVGDTLLVNLRRSLIEEFKEVDMFLESSSERLYSKPKSVDEISEAKKQWKEIDNAKGGMMATSKNCI
;
A
#
# COMPACT_ATOMS: atom_id res chain seq x y z
N SER A 1 -1.62 22.04 12.00
CA SER A 1 -2.27 20.71 11.91
C SER A 1 -3.74 20.95 11.71
N LYS A 2 -4.41 20.18 10.84
CA LYS A 2 -5.83 20.36 10.53
C LYS A 2 -6.71 20.34 11.79
N ARG A 3 -6.34 19.55 12.81
CA ARG A 3 -6.99 19.58 14.14
C ARG A 3 -6.97 20.97 14.79
N LYS A 4 -5.80 21.63 14.82
CA LYS A 4 -5.66 22.99 15.35
C LYS A 4 -6.48 24.03 14.57
N ASP A 5 -6.83 23.75 13.31
CA ASP A 5 -7.66 24.64 12.51
C ASP A 5 -9.15 24.41 12.81
N ILE A 6 -9.56 23.18 13.10
CA ILE A 6 -10.90 22.83 13.59
C ILE A 6 -11.15 23.46 14.98
N ASP A 7 -10.17 23.38 15.88
CA ASP A 7 -10.25 23.95 17.24
C ASP A 7 -10.51 25.47 17.24
N LYS A 8 -10.08 26.18 16.18
CA LYS A 8 -10.27 27.63 16.03
C LYS A 8 -11.67 28.02 15.55
N LEU A 9 -12.46 27.08 15.04
CA LEU A 9 -13.81 27.38 14.59
C LEU A 9 -14.66 27.82 15.82
N PRO A 10 -15.63 28.72 15.65
CA PRO A 10 -16.58 29.02 16.73
C PRO A 10 -17.59 27.88 16.88
N ASP A 11 -18.12 27.65 18.08
CA ASP A 11 -19.23 26.70 18.28
C ASP A 11 -20.59 27.27 17.85
N ILE A 12 -20.70 28.59 17.85
CA ILE A 12 -21.93 29.31 17.56
C ILE A 12 -21.58 30.51 16.68
N GLU A 13 -22.35 30.67 15.61
CA GLU A 13 -22.28 31.82 14.71
C GLU A 13 -23.63 32.53 14.70
N LYS A 14 -23.62 33.85 14.91
CA LYS A 14 -24.83 34.68 14.89
C LYS A 14 -24.87 35.45 13.58
N ILE A 15 -25.95 35.27 12.83
CA ILE A 15 -26.20 35.95 11.57
C ILE A 15 -27.53 36.67 11.73
N ASP A 16 -27.48 38.00 11.86
CA ASP A 16 -28.62 38.87 12.18
C ASP A 16 -29.41 38.40 13.43
N CYS A 17 -30.65 37.95 13.24
CA CYS A 17 -31.53 37.45 14.29
C CYS A 17 -31.50 35.91 14.45
N ILE A 18 -30.62 35.22 13.72
CA ILE A 18 -30.51 33.75 13.72
C ILE A 18 -29.20 33.33 14.39
N THR A 19 -29.28 32.31 15.24
CA THR A 19 -28.12 31.69 15.88
C THR A 19 -27.95 30.29 15.34
N VAL A 20 -26.81 30.03 14.70
CA VAL A 20 -26.47 28.72 14.13
C VAL A 20 -25.41 28.07 15.01
N SER A 21 -25.62 26.80 15.37
CA SER A 21 -24.61 26.00 16.07
C SER A 21 -23.73 25.27 15.06
N LEU A 22 -22.43 25.48 15.18
CA LEU A 22 -21.39 24.78 14.42
C LEU A 22 -20.75 23.62 15.21
N ALA A 23 -21.16 23.40 16.46
CA ALA A 23 -20.66 22.28 17.25
C ALA A 23 -20.81 20.91 16.54
N PRO A 24 -21.95 20.57 15.90
CA PRO A 24 -22.07 19.32 15.15
C PRO A 24 -21.11 19.24 13.96
N PHE A 25 -20.82 20.38 13.33
CA PHE A 25 -19.89 20.46 12.21
C PHE A 25 -18.45 20.21 12.66
N LYS A 26 -18.03 20.78 13.80
CA LYS A 26 -16.71 20.48 14.38
C LYS A 26 -16.54 19.00 14.71
N THR A 27 -17.53 18.41 15.39
CA THR A 27 -17.52 16.98 15.73
C THR A 27 -17.35 16.13 14.47
N PHE A 28 -18.11 16.45 13.41
CA PHE A 28 -17.98 15.76 12.12
C PHE A 28 -16.58 15.89 11.51
N LEU A 29 -15.95 17.07 11.59
CA LEU A 29 -14.60 17.28 11.09
C LEU A 29 -13.55 16.48 11.89
N ASP A 30 -13.71 16.39 13.20
CA ASP A 30 -12.82 15.58 14.05
C ASP A 30 -12.96 14.09 13.76
N GLU A 31 -14.20 13.60 13.60
CA GLU A 31 -14.46 12.22 13.18
C GLU A 31 -13.87 11.92 11.80
N LEU A 32 -14.01 12.85 10.85
CA LEU A 32 -13.43 12.72 9.52
C LEU A 32 -11.90 12.66 9.60
N LEU A 33 -11.28 13.51 10.42
CA LEU A 33 -9.83 13.53 10.59
C LEU A 33 -9.31 12.23 11.19
N LEU A 34 -10.00 11.67 12.19
CA LEU A 34 -9.69 10.35 12.75
C LEU A 34 -9.82 9.26 11.69
N ARG A 35 -10.94 9.24 10.97
CA ARG A 35 -11.19 8.24 9.90
C ARG A 35 -10.13 8.28 8.81
N VAL A 36 -9.67 9.46 8.42
CA VAL A 36 -8.58 9.61 7.43
C VAL A 36 -7.29 9.00 7.97
N GLY A 37 -6.96 9.22 9.24
CA GLY A 37 -5.80 8.60 9.89
C GLY A 37 -5.88 7.08 9.87
N ASP A 38 -7.01 6.51 10.30
CA ASP A 38 -7.23 5.06 10.32
C ASP A 38 -7.18 4.47 8.91
N THR A 39 -7.84 5.11 7.94
CA THR A 39 -7.84 4.69 6.54
C THR A 39 -6.43 4.72 5.96
N LEU A 40 -5.66 5.75 6.25
CA LEU A 40 -4.28 5.85 5.78
C LEU A 40 -3.43 4.71 6.34
N LEU A 41 -3.55 4.40 7.64
CA LEU A 41 -2.82 3.30 8.27
C LEU A 41 -3.19 1.94 7.64
N VAL A 42 -4.48 1.70 7.40
CA VAL A 42 -4.93 0.48 6.72
C VAL A 42 -4.35 0.37 5.32
N ASN A 43 -4.37 1.46 4.54
CA ASN A 43 -3.84 1.46 3.18
C ASN A 43 -2.32 1.28 3.14
N LEU A 44 -1.57 1.95 4.01
CA LEU A 44 -0.11 1.78 4.10
C LEU A 44 0.27 0.37 4.50
N ARG A 45 -0.40 -0.20 5.51
CA ARG A 45 -0.20 -1.60 5.92
C ARG A 45 -0.52 -2.55 4.76
N ARG A 46 -1.61 -2.31 4.04
CA ARG A 46 -2.01 -3.10 2.88
C ARG A 46 -0.95 -3.04 1.78
N SER A 47 -0.45 -1.86 1.43
CA SER A 47 0.59 -1.66 0.41
C SER A 47 1.84 -2.47 0.74
N LEU A 48 2.33 -2.39 1.97
CA LEU A 48 3.50 -3.16 2.41
C LEU A 48 3.29 -4.68 2.33
N ILE A 49 2.10 -5.15 2.72
CA ILE A 49 1.76 -6.58 2.62
C ILE A 49 1.68 -7.03 1.16
N GLU A 50 1.11 -6.19 0.27
CA GLU A 50 1.03 -6.48 -1.16
C GLU A 50 2.43 -6.55 -1.80
N GLU A 51 3.30 -5.60 -1.50
CA GLU A 51 4.71 -5.60 -1.95
C GLU A 51 5.47 -6.83 -1.43
N PHE A 52 5.29 -7.19 -0.15
CA PHE A 52 5.89 -8.40 0.41
C PHE A 52 5.39 -9.66 -0.29
N LYS A 53 4.08 -9.77 -0.51
CA LYS A 53 3.45 -10.91 -1.17
C LYS A 53 3.92 -11.05 -2.62
N GLU A 54 4.10 -9.95 -3.33
CA GLU A 54 4.62 -9.97 -4.70
C GLU A 54 6.04 -10.57 -4.75
N VAL A 55 6.92 -10.11 -3.85
CA VAL A 55 8.29 -10.64 -3.74
C VAL A 55 8.28 -12.13 -3.37
N ASP A 56 7.46 -12.52 -2.39
CA ASP A 56 7.37 -13.92 -1.94
C ASP A 56 6.86 -14.84 -3.05
N MET A 57 5.80 -14.45 -3.77
CA MET A 57 5.29 -15.19 -4.93
C MET A 57 6.33 -15.30 -6.05
N PHE A 58 7.10 -14.23 -6.31
CA PHE A 58 8.19 -14.28 -7.29
C PHE A 58 9.27 -15.29 -6.88
N LEU A 59 9.65 -15.31 -5.60
CA LEU A 59 10.64 -16.24 -5.07
C LEU A 59 10.15 -17.69 -5.16
N GLU A 60 8.91 -17.96 -4.76
CA GLU A 60 8.30 -19.30 -4.82
C GLU A 60 8.24 -19.81 -6.26
N SER A 61 7.70 -19.01 -7.19
CA SER A 61 7.59 -19.38 -8.61
C SER A 61 8.97 -19.57 -9.27
N SER A 62 9.92 -18.68 -8.98
CA SER A 62 11.28 -18.79 -9.52
C SER A 62 11.98 -20.04 -8.99
N SER A 63 11.82 -20.32 -7.70
CA SER A 63 12.37 -21.50 -7.04
C SER A 63 11.88 -22.79 -7.70
N GLU A 64 10.56 -22.93 -7.90
CA GLU A 64 9.95 -24.09 -8.56
C GLU A 64 10.52 -24.32 -9.97
N ARG A 65 10.61 -23.24 -10.78
CA ARG A 65 11.15 -23.31 -12.15
C ARG A 65 12.63 -23.71 -12.17
N LEU A 66 13.42 -23.19 -11.23
CA LEU A 66 14.85 -23.48 -11.11
C LEU A 66 15.15 -24.89 -10.57
N TYR A 67 14.23 -25.50 -9.83
CA TYR A 67 14.36 -26.88 -9.36
C TYR A 67 14.06 -27.94 -10.42
N SER A 68 13.51 -27.54 -11.57
CA SER A 68 13.26 -28.46 -12.68
C SER A 68 14.58 -29.08 -13.19
N LYS A 69 14.55 -30.39 -13.46
CA LYS A 69 15.69 -31.12 -14.02
C LYS A 69 15.39 -31.53 -15.46
N PRO A 70 15.71 -30.68 -16.45
CA PRO A 70 15.43 -30.98 -17.85
C PRO A 70 16.27 -32.16 -18.34
N LYS A 71 15.65 -33.06 -19.11
CA LYS A 71 16.27 -34.28 -19.66
C LYS A 71 16.37 -34.26 -21.17
N SER A 72 15.54 -33.48 -21.86
CA SER A 72 15.58 -33.31 -23.32
C SER A 72 16.21 -31.98 -23.74
N VAL A 73 16.67 -31.89 -24.99
CA VAL A 73 17.22 -30.65 -25.56
C VAL A 73 16.19 -29.52 -25.54
N ASP A 74 14.93 -29.84 -25.84
CA ASP A 74 13.83 -28.86 -25.82
C ASP A 74 13.59 -28.35 -24.40
N GLU A 75 13.55 -29.23 -23.39
CA GLU A 75 13.40 -28.86 -21.98
C GLU A 75 14.58 -28.01 -21.48
N ILE A 76 15.81 -28.30 -21.92
CA ILE A 76 17.00 -27.50 -21.58
C ILE A 76 16.87 -26.09 -22.18
N SER A 77 16.40 -25.99 -23.42
CA SER A 77 16.21 -24.70 -24.10
C SER A 77 15.15 -23.84 -23.40
N GLU A 78 14.05 -24.46 -22.98
CA GLU A 78 12.98 -23.81 -22.23
C GLU A 78 13.47 -23.40 -20.84
N ALA A 79 14.13 -24.28 -20.09
CA ALA A 79 14.69 -23.94 -18.77
C ALA A 79 15.66 -22.74 -18.84
N LYS A 80 16.47 -22.66 -19.91
CA LYS A 80 17.39 -21.52 -20.13
C LYS A 80 16.64 -20.21 -20.40
N LYS A 81 15.54 -20.26 -21.17
CA LYS A 81 14.67 -19.11 -21.41
C LYS A 81 14.04 -18.64 -20.10
N GLN A 82 13.50 -19.56 -19.32
CA GLN A 82 12.88 -19.28 -18.03
C GLN A 82 13.87 -18.66 -17.03
N TRP A 83 15.09 -19.18 -16.97
CA TRP A 83 16.17 -18.59 -16.17
C TRP A 83 16.46 -17.14 -16.57
N LYS A 84 16.51 -16.84 -17.87
CA LYS A 84 16.78 -15.48 -18.37
C LYS A 84 15.65 -14.51 -18.01
N GLU A 85 14.40 -14.96 -18.03
CA GLU A 85 13.25 -14.18 -17.57
C GLU A 85 13.37 -13.83 -16.08
N ILE A 86 13.73 -14.82 -15.24
CA ILE A 86 13.94 -14.63 -13.81
C ILE A 86 15.10 -13.64 -13.56
N ASP A 87 16.21 -13.78 -14.28
CA ASP A 87 17.38 -12.89 -14.14
C ASP A 87 17.06 -11.43 -14.50
N ASN A 88 16.29 -11.22 -15.57
CA ASN A 88 15.82 -9.88 -15.95
C ASN A 88 14.87 -9.27 -14.91
N ALA A 89 13.97 -10.06 -14.33
CA ALA A 89 12.98 -9.59 -13.34
C ALA A 89 13.57 -9.37 -11.94
N LYS A 90 14.64 -10.10 -11.60
CA LYS A 90 15.30 -10.05 -10.28
C LYS A 90 15.66 -8.63 -9.85
N GLY A 91 16.16 -7.80 -10.77
CA GLY A 91 16.55 -6.42 -10.45
C GLY A 91 15.39 -5.57 -9.92
N GLY A 92 14.20 -5.72 -10.53
CA GLY A 92 12.99 -5.05 -10.08
C GLY A 92 12.52 -5.56 -8.72
N MET A 93 12.50 -6.88 -8.54
CA MET A 93 12.08 -7.51 -7.28
C MET A 93 13.00 -7.16 -6.09
N MET A 94 14.32 -7.03 -6.34
CA MET A 94 15.28 -6.56 -5.33
C MET A 94 15.13 -5.07 -4.99
N ALA A 95 14.51 -4.27 -5.86
CA ALA A 95 14.17 -2.89 -5.54
C ALA A 95 12.91 -2.84 -4.66
N THR A 96 11.86 -3.58 -5.03
CA THR A 96 10.63 -3.71 -4.23
C THR A 96 10.91 -4.24 -2.83
N SER A 97 11.78 -5.24 -2.68
CA SER A 97 12.10 -5.81 -1.36
C SER A 97 12.76 -4.81 -0.40
N LYS A 98 13.42 -3.76 -0.89
CA LYS A 98 14.01 -2.70 -0.05
C LYS A 98 12.97 -1.82 0.62
N ASN A 99 11.77 -1.72 0.05
CA ASN A 99 10.67 -0.96 0.65
C ASN A 99 10.04 -1.69 1.85
N CYS A 100 10.33 -3.00 1.98
CA CYS A 100 9.79 -3.85 3.04
C CYS A 100 10.67 -3.91 4.31
N ILE A 101 11.83 -3.23 4.32
CA ILE A 101 12.84 -3.23 5.41
C ILE A 101 12.93 -1.84 6.02
#